data_AF-A0A691NSI7-F1
#
_entry.id   AF-A0A691NSI7-F1
#
_cell.length_a   1.000
_cell.length_b   1.000
_cell.length_c   1.000
_cell.angle_alpha   90.00
_cell.angle_beta   90.00
_cell.angle_gamma   90.00
#
_symmetry.space_group_name_H-M   'P 1'
#
loop_
_entity.id
_entity.type
_entity.pdbx_description
1 polymer ?
#
loop_
_entity_poly.entity_id
_entity_poly.type
_entity_poly.pdbx_seq_one_letter_code
_entity_poly.pdbx_strand_id
1 'polypeptide(L)'
;MEKNVLENMFKKLMHKGISVFTLDGKEIRIEQDEFYNPFDNCRNPSFFNLLKRYDIGEKEIDGLDCTDFENIQEIEDYLNSKGYIWIRVGAYIHSGIALHSEGNKPRSYSYGWDCGCAGYAYYTKEQVREIFDVKRISAKFKDKLYKNIEIFIKELEAYLEGNIYTLYVDDIPEDTFIGYDKKQMLQTLERFAA
;
A
#
# COMPACT_ATOMS: atom_id res chain seq x y z
N MET A 1 32.68 -4.70 2.58
CA MET A 1 32.41 -4.93 4.03
C MET A 1 31.65 -6.25 4.30
N GLU A 2 31.85 -6.92 5.44
CA GLU A 2 31.05 -8.12 5.82
C GLU A 2 29.58 -7.78 6.16
N LYS A 3 28.62 -8.59 5.68
CA LYS A 3 27.18 -8.42 5.87
C LYS A 3 26.74 -8.21 7.33
N ASN A 4 27.32 -8.96 8.26
CA ASN A 4 26.99 -8.85 9.69
C ASN A 4 27.43 -7.50 10.29
N VAL A 5 28.51 -6.92 9.77
CA VAL A 5 29.01 -5.61 10.20
C VAL A 5 28.06 -4.52 9.70
N LEU A 6 27.66 -4.56 8.43
CA LEU A 6 26.69 -3.64 7.85
C LEU A 6 25.35 -3.68 8.59
N GLU A 7 24.84 -4.88 8.89
CA GLU A 7 23.57 -5.03 9.61
C GLU A 7 23.63 -4.42 11.02
N ASN A 8 24.72 -4.65 11.76
CA ASN A 8 24.90 -4.08 13.10
C ASN A 8 25.06 -2.56 13.06
N MET A 9 25.77 -2.04 12.06
CA MET A 9 25.89 -0.61 11.83
C MET A 9 24.52 0.01 11.55
N PHE A 10 23.76 -0.54 10.61
CA PHE A 10 22.43 -0.07 10.24
C PHE A 10 21.48 -0.06 11.44
N LYS A 11 21.40 -1.15 12.22
CA LYS A 11 20.57 -1.20 13.44
C LYS A 11 20.93 -0.09 14.43
N LYS A 12 22.21 0.18 14.61
CA LYS A 12 22.71 1.20 15.54
C LYS A 12 22.38 2.62 15.05
N LEU A 13 22.45 2.86 13.75
CA LEU A 13 22.11 4.15 13.14
C LEU A 13 20.61 4.43 13.26
N MET A 14 19.77 3.46 12.87
CA MET A 14 18.31 3.59 12.96
C MET A 14 17.83 3.78 14.41
N HIS A 15 18.39 3.03 15.37
CA HIS A 15 18.09 3.22 16.79
C HIS A 15 18.44 4.64 17.29
N LYS A 16 19.45 5.28 16.70
CA LYS A 16 19.87 6.65 17.06
C LYS A 16 19.13 7.72 16.25
N GLY A 17 18.22 7.35 15.34
CA GLY A 17 17.57 8.28 14.43
C GLY A 17 18.55 8.94 13.44
N ILE A 18 19.69 8.29 13.17
CA ILE A 18 20.67 8.80 12.20
C ILE A 18 20.24 8.34 10.81
N SER A 19 19.74 9.27 10.01
CA SER A 19 19.35 9.05 8.61
C SER A 19 20.49 9.28 7.61
N VAL A 20 21.56 9.97 8.01
CA VAL A 20 22.70 10.32 7.15
C VAL A 20 23.99 9.71 7.69
N PHE A 21 24.71 8.96 6.87
CA PHE A 21 25.96 8.29 7.26
C PHE A 21 26.85 8.00 6.06
N THR A 22 28.15 7.79 6.31
CA THR A 22 29.11 7.43 5.25
C THR A 22 29.26 5.91 5.15
N LEU A 23 29.25 5.38 3.93
CA LEU A 23 29.47 3.97 3.61
C LEU A 23 30.49 3.88 2.46
N ASP A 24 31.67 3.31 2.73
CA ASP A 24 32.77 3.15 1.75
C ASP A 24 33.07 4.42 0.93
N GLY A 25 33.10 5.56 1.61
CA GLY A 25 33.41 6.87 1.05
C GLY A 25 32.22 7.60 0.39
N LYS A 26 31.04 6.99 0.36
CA LYS A 26 29.80 7.59 -0.17
C LYS A 26 28.92 8.11 0.95
N GLU A 27 28.23 9.21 0.73
CA GLU A 27 27.18 9.67 1.63
C GLU A 27 25.90 8.89 1.34
N ILE A 28 25.35 8.26 2.37
CA ILE A 28 24.05 7.59 2.34
C ILE A 28 23.08 8.43 3.14
N ARG A 29 21.93 8.76 2.55
CA ARG A 29 20.79 9.36 3.27
C ARG A 29 19.55 8.51 3.11
N ILE A 30 18.79 8.32 4.19
CA ILE A 30 17.49 7.66 4.16
C ILE A 30 16.48 8.66 4.70
N GLU A 31 15.66 9.19 3.81
CA GLU A 31 14.72 10.26 4.12
C GLU A 31 13.30 9.76 3.89
N GLN A 32 12.35 10.30 4.64
CA GLN A 32 10.94 10.05 4.40
C GLN A 32 10.57 10.63 3.03
N ASP A 33 9.90 9.84 2.19
CA ASP A 33 9.49 10.28 0.87
C ASP A 33 8.12 10.99 0.95
N GLU A 34 8.11 12.29 0.62
CA GLU A 34 6.91 13.11 0.60
C GLU A 34 6.20 13.13 -0.77
N PHE A 35 6.84 12.57 -1.81
CA PHE A 35 6.34 12.60 -3.19
C PHE A 35 5.68 11.29 -3.62
N TYR A 36 5.98 10.18 -2.94
CA TYR A 36 5.37 8.89 -3.25
C TYR A 36 3.86 8.92 -3.05
N ASN A 37 3.12 8.50 -4.08
CA ASN A 37 1.68 8.31 -4.01
C ASN A 37 1.32 6.93 -4.61
N PRO A 38 0.69 6.02 -3.84
CA PRO A 38 0.32 4.69 -4.34
C PRO A 38 -0.67 4.73 -5.51
N PHE A 39 -1.37 5.85 -5.73
CA PHE A 39 -2.31 6.03 -6.83
C PHE A 39 -1.65 6.47 -8.15
N ASP A 40 -0.38 6.89 -8.14
CA ASP A 40 0.33 7.29 -9.36
C ASP A 40 0.72 6.07 -10.22
N ASN A 41 0.79 4.88 -9.61
CA ASN A 41 1.01 3.64 -10.34
C ASN A 41 -0.29 3.20 -11.03
N CYS A 42 -0.36 3.38 -12.34
CA CYS A 42 -1.54 3.00 -13.15
C CYS A 42 -1.89 1.51 -13.10
N ARG A 43 -1.02 0.64 -12.56
CA ARG A 43 -1.29 -0.78 -12.34
C ARG A 43 -1.89 -1.09 -10.97
N ASN A 44 -1.99 -0.12 -10.08
CA ASN A 44 -2.65 -0.27 -8.79
C ASN A 44 -4.17 -0.16 -8.95
N PRO A 45 -4.95 -0.79 -8.05
CA PRO A 45 -6.41 -0.71 -8.08
C PRO A 45 -6.90 0.68 -7.67
N SER A 46 -8.14 1.00 -8.05
CA SER A 46 -8.89 2.10 -7.46
C SER A 46 -9.23 1.78 -6.00
N PHE A 47 -9.46 2.81 -5.19
CA PHE A 47 -9.89 2.65 -3.80
C PHE A 47 -11.13 3.51 -3.51
N PHE A 48 -12.29 2.87 -3.37
CA PHE A 48 -13.51 3.55 -2.93
C PHE A 48 -13.47 3.75 -1.42
N ASN A 49 -13.30 4.99 -0.99
CA ASN A 49 -12.95 5.38 0.36
C ASN A 49 -14.17 5.77 1.21
N LEU A 50 -14.36 5.06 2.33
CA LEU A 50 -15.43 5.31 3.30
C LEU A 50 -14.95 6.09 4.53
N LEU A 51 -13.65 6.33 4.68
CA LEU A 51 -13.09 7.05 5.80
C LEU A 51 -13.31 8.56 5.65
N LYS A 52 -14.16 9.12 6.52
CA LYS A 52 -14.53 10.56 6.48
C LYS A 52 -13.36 11.52 6.73
N ARG A 53 -12.36 11.11 7.51
CA ARG A 53 -11.22 11.96 7.91
C ARG A 53 -10.02 11.86 6.96
N TYR A 54 -10.09 10.96 5.97
CA TYR A 54 -8.99 10.70 5.06
C TYR A 54 -9.41 11.07 3.65
N ASP A 55 -8.64 11.93 3.01
CA ASP A 55 -8.81 12.28 1.60
C ASP A 55 -7.87 11.40 0.76
N ILE A 56 -8.33 10.18 0.50
CA ILE A 56 -7.59 9.16 -0.25
C ILE A 56 -8.51 8.48 -1.25
N GLY A 57 -7.95 8.07 -2.38
CA GLY A 57 -8.69 7.35 -3.42
C GLY A 57 -9.90 8.12 -3.93
N GLU A 58 -10.97 7.38 -4.22
CA GLU A 58 -12.21 7.88 -4.81
C GLU A 58 -13.30 7.97 -3.73
N LYS A 59 -14.09 9.04 -3.75
CA LYS A 59 -15.26 9.22 -2.88
C LYS A 59 -16.55 8.69 -3.48
N GLU A 60 -16.51 8.33 -4.76
CA GLU A 60 -17.64 7.85 -5.55
C GLU A 60 -17.21 6.66 -6.40
N ILE A 61 -18.15 5.77 -6.69
CA ILE A 61 -18.01 4.67 -7.63
C ILE A 61 -19.17 4.71 -8.61
N ASP A 62 -18.87 4.84 -9.90
CA ASP A 62 -19.86 5.05 -10.97
C ASP A 62 -20.83 6.23 -10.70
N GLY A 63 -20.37 7.26 -9.99
CA GLY A 63 -21.16 8.44 -9.60
C GLY A 63 -22.08 8.23 -8.39
N LEU A 64 -21.87 7.13 -7.63
CA LEU A 64 -22.55 6.85 -6.36
C LEU A 64 -21.57 7.00 -5.20
N ASP A 65 -21.98 7.67 -4.13
CA ASP A 65 -21.20 7.79 -2.89
C ASP A 65 -21.69 6.83 -1.80
N CYS A 66 -21.09 6.90 -0.61
CA CYS A 66 -21.44 5.99 0.49
C CYS A 66 -22.84 6.21 1.09
N THR A 67 -23.48 7.34 0.79
CA THR A 67 -24.83 7.69 1.25
C THR A 67 -25.92 7.17 0.34
N ASP A 68 -25.58 6.75 -0.88
CA ASP A 68 -26.48 6.09 -1.83
C ASP A 68 -26.75 4.61 -1.47
N PHE A 69 -26.08 4.08 -0.46
CA PHE A 69 -26.21 2.70 0.02
C PHE A 69 -26.69 2.69 1.48
N GLU A 70 -27.64 1.81 1.82
CA GLU A 70 -28.16 1.72 3.20
C GLU A 70 -27.11 1.15 4.17
N ASN A 71 -26.22 0.29 3.67
CA ASN A 71 -25.21 -0.40 4.45
C ASN A 71 -24.08 -0.97 3.57
N ILE A 72 -23.03 -1.48 4.21
CA ILE A 72 -21.86 -2.06 3.51
C ILE A 72 -22.19 -3.28 2.64
N GLN A 73 -23.25 -4.04 2.97
CA GLN A 73 -23.63 -5.22 2.18
C GLN A 73 -24.18 -4.80 0.82
N GLU A 74 -24.92 -3.70 0.75
CA GLU A 74 -25.43 -3.18 -0.53
C GLU A 74 -24.31 -2.71 -1.46
N ILE A 75 -23.23 -2.12 -0.90
CA ILE A 75 -22.04 -1.75 -1.68
C ILE A 75 -21.42 -3.02 -2.30
N GLU A 76 -21.31 -4.10 -1.53
CA GLU A 76 -20.71 -5.36 -2.00
C GLU A 76 -21.56 -6.05 -3.04
N ASP A 77 -22.87 -6.08 -2.84
CA ASP A 77 -23.83 -6.61 -3.80
C ASP A 77 -23.78 -5.80 -5.09
N TYR A 78 -23.64 -4.47 -5.01
CA TYR A 78 -23.40 -3.59 -6.15
C TYR A 78 -22.12 -3.96 -6.90
N LEU A 79 -20.98 -4.01 -6.22
CA LEU A 79 -19.68 -4.38 -6.79
C LEU A 79 -19.72 -5.77 -7.47
N ASN A 80 -20.38 -6.73 -6.82
CA ASN A 80 -20.59 -8.08 -7.36
C ASN A 80 -21.47 -8.05 -8.61
N SER A 81 -22.54 -7.26 -8.62
CA SER A 81 -23.47 -7.14 -9.75
C SER A 81 -22.79 -6.57 -11.00
N LYS A 82 -21.87 -5.61 -10.83
CA LYS A 82 -21.01 -5.09 -11.91
C LYS A 82 -19.92 -6.08 -12.32
N GLY A 83 -19.62 -7.03 -11.44
CA GLY A 83 -18.56 -8.01 -11.59
C GLY A 83 -17.17 -7.41 -11.43
N TYR A 84 -17.04 -6.39 -10.57
CA TYR A 84 -15.76 -5.82 -10.19
C TYR A 84 -14.93 -6.87 -9.45
N ILE A 85 -13.61 -6.69 -9.49
CA ILE A 85 -12.67 -7.52 -8.74
C ILE A 85 -12.23 -6.69 -7.55
N TRP A 86 -12.78 -6.99 -6.38
CA TRP A 86 -12.66 -6.13 -5.21
C TRP A 86 -12.25 -6.89 -3.96
N ILE A 87 -11.64 -6.18 -3.02
CA ILE A 87 -11.36 -6.61 -1.64
C ILE A 87 -11.89 -5.54 -0.71
N ARG A 88 -12.62 -5.94 0.34
CA ARG A 88 -12.99 -5.03 1.42
C ARG A 88 -11.75 -4.75 2.25
N VAL A 89 -11.50 -3.47 2.50
CA VAL A 89 -10.39 -2.99 3.32
C VAL A 89 -10.95 -2.60 4.68
N GLY A 90 -10.49 -3.25 5.73
CA GLY A 90 -10.73 -2.83 7.10
C GLY A 90 -9.69 -1.82 7.56
N ALA A 91 -10.04 -0.99 8.54
CA ALA A 91 -9.11 -0.12 9.24
C ALA A 91 -9.22 -0.31 10.76
N TYR A 92 -8.10 -0.15 11.44
CA TYR A 92 -8.00 0.15 12.87
C TYR A 92 -7.37 1.53 13.04
N ILE A 93 -8.05 2.44 13.75
CA ILE A 93 -7.64 3.84 13.86
C ILE A 93 -7.48 4.22 15.34
N HIS A 94 -6.22 4.29 15.80
CA HIS A 94 -5.87 4.69 17.16
C HIS A 94 -4.49 5.36 17.19
N SER A 95 -4.44 6.70 17.13
CA SER A 95 -3.21 7.51 16.99
C SER A 95 -2.37 7.26 15.72
N GLY A 96 -2.75 6.27 14.92
CA GLY A 96 -2.28 5.94 13.58
C GLY A 96 -3.38 5.16 12.85
N ILE A 97 -3.08 4.63 11.67
CA ILE A 97 -4.03 3.82 10.89
C ILE A 97 -3.36 2.54 10.42
N ALA A 98 -3.96 1.41 10.77
CA ALA A 98 -3.61 0.12 10.19
C ALA A 98 -4.74 -0.32 9.25
N LEU A 99 -4.38 -0.76 8.05
CA LEU A 99 -5.30 -1.31 7.06
C LEU A 99 -5.09 -2.82 6.92
N HIS A 100 -6.18 -3.54 6.69
CA HIS A 100 -6.09 -4.98 6.43
C HIS A 100 -7.09 -5.43 5.38
N SER A 101 -6.69 -6.42 4.58
CA SER A 101 -7.59 -7.13 3.67
C SER A 101 -8.57 -7.98 4.49
N GLU A 102 -9.87 -7.76 4.33
CA GLU A 102 -10.92 -8.64 4.86
C GLU A 102 -11.38 -9.69 3.83
N GLY A 103 -10.74 -9.70 2.66
CA GLY A 103 -11.15 -10.53 1.52
C GLY A 103 -12.39 -9.99 0.81
N ASN A 104 -13.05 -10.89 0.06
CA ASN A 104 -14.19 -10.59 -0.82
C ASN A 104 -15.46 -11.35 -0.42
N LYS A 105 -15.69 -11.53 0.88
CA LYS A 105 -16.83 -12.28 1.42
C LYS A 105 -17.68 -11.41 2.37
N PRO A 106 -18.99 -11.71 2.49
CA PRO A 106 -19.84 -11.11 3.52
C PRO A 106 -19.20 -11.28 4.89
N ARG A 107 -19.27 -10.24 5.71
CA ARG A 107 -18.55 -10.17 6.98
C ARG A 107 -19.04 -11.22 7.99
N SER A 108 -18.12 -11.80 8.76
CA SER A 108 -18.44 -12.49 10.02
C SER A 108 -18.12 -11.59 11.23
N TYR A 109 -19.11 -10.83 11.69
CA TYR A 109 -19.20 -10.14 13.00
C TYR A 109 -18.35 -8.89 13.33
N SER A 110 -18.84 -8.18 14.36
CA SER A 110 -18.71 -6.77 14.74
C SER A 110 -17.32 -6.15 14.70
N TYR A 111 -17.25 -4.89 14.25
CA TYR A 111 -16.11 -4.04 14.52
C TYR A 111 -16.10 -3.63 16.01
N GLY A 112 -14.92 -3.63 16.65
CA GLY A 112 -14.72 -2.90 17.90
C GLY A 112 -14.78 -1.39 17.65
N TRP A 113 -14.77 -0.57 18.71
CA TRP A 113 -15.00 0.88 18.59
C TRP A 113 -14.00 1.61 17.68
N ASP A 114 -12.77 1.10 17.60
CA ASP A 114 -11.67 1.67 16.80
C ASP A 114 -11.46 0.93 15.47
N CYS A 115 -12.30 -0.06 15.14
CA CYS A 115 -12.22 -0.81 13.89
C CYS A 115 -13.39 -0.44 12.96
N GLY A 116 -13.20 -0.53 11.66
CA GLY A 116 -14.25 -0.23 10.70
C GLY A 116 -13.96 -0.69 9.28
N CYS A 117 -14.94 -0.56 8.39
CA CYS A 117 -14.72 -0.68 6.96
C CYS A 117 -14.08 0.62 6.48
N ALA A 118 -12.86 0.53 5.98
CA ALA A 118 -12.15 1.66 5.38
C ALA A 118 -12.65 1.96 3.97
N GLY A 119 -13.10 0.92 3.27
CA GLY A 119 -13.55 1.01 1.89
C GLY A 119 -13.28 -0.25 1.10
N TYR A 120 -13.17 -0.09 -0.22
CA TYR A 120 -13.01 -1.20 -1.16
C TYR A 120 -11.91 -0.88 -2.15
N ALA A 121 -10.87 -1.73 -2.20
CA ALA A 121 -9.87 -1.67 -3.24
C ALA A 121 -10.34 -2.57 -4.40
N TYR A 122 -10.38 -2.04 -5.62
CA TYR A 122 -11.06 -2.72 -6.72
C TYR A 122 -10.46 -2.42 -8.10
N TYR A 123 -10.75 -3.32 -9.04
CA TYR A 123 -10.66 -3.06 -10.46
C TYR A 123 -12.02 -3.26 -11.14
N THR A 124 -12.35 -2.35 -12.06
CA THR A 124 -13.37 -2.61 -13.09
C THR A 124 -12.84 -3.61 -14.12
N LYS A 125 -13.74 -4.25 -14.88
CA LYS A 125 -13.29 -5.17 -15.94
C LYS A 125 -12.56 -4.42 -17.04
N GLU A 126 -12.97 -3.19 -17.28
CA GLU A 126 -12.45 -2.28 -18.30
C GLU A 126 -11.00 -1.90 -17.95
N GLN A 127 -10.77 -1.42 -16.71
CA GLN A 127 -9.43 -1.16 -16.18
C GLN A 127 -8.52 -2.37 -16.33
N VAL A 128 -8.99 -3.57 -15.96
CA VAL A 128 -8.17 -4.79 -16.08
C VAL A 128 -7.76 -5.07 -17.52
N ARG A 129 -8.67 -4.90 -18.48
CA ARG A 129 -8.37 -5.16 -19.89
C ARG A 129 -7.38 -4.15 -20.45
N GLU A 130 -7.51 -2.88 -20.06
CA GLU A 130 -6.66 -1.77 -20.52
C GLU A 130 -5.25 -1.85 -19.92
N ILE A 131 -5.15 -1.98 -18.59
CA ILE A 131 -3.89 -1.95 -17.85
C ILE A 131 -3.03 -3.18 -18.16
N PHE A 132 -3.66 -4.35 -18.29
CA PHE A 132 -2.95 -5.63 -18.42
C PHE A 132 -2.99 -6.24 -19.83
N ASP A 133 -3.63 -5.57 -20.79
CA ASP A 133 -3.78 -6.03 -22.18
C ASP A 133 -4.31 -7.47 -22.29
N VAL A 134 -5.41 -7.76 -21.57
CA VAL A 134 -6.03 -9.09 -21.55
C VAL A 134 -7.42 -9.07 -22.15
N LYS A 135 -7.72 -10.02 -23.05
CA LYS A 135 -9.07 -10.18 -23.61
C LYS A 135 -10.05 -10.88 -22.64
N ARG A 136 -9.55 -11.88 -21.91
CA ARG A 136 -10.34 -12.70 -20.98
C ARG A 136 -9.72 -12.70 -19.59
N ILE A 137 -10.52 -12.36 -18.59
CA ILE A 137 -10.14 -12.45 -17.17
C ILE A 137 -10.41 -13.88 -16.68
N SER A 138 -9.38 -14.73 -16.71
CA SER A 138 -9.45 -16.11 -16.20
C SER A 138 -9.45 -16.15 -14.67
N ALA A 139 -9.86 -17.28 -14.08
CA ALA A 139 -9.80 -17.47 -12.63
C ALA A 139 -8.37 -17.28 -12.08
N LYS A 140 -7.38 -17.92 -12.70
CA LYS A 140 -5.95 -17.76 -12.34
C LYS A 140 -5.49 -16.29 -12.41
N PHE A 141 -6.03 -15.53 -13.37
CA PHE A 141 -5.69 -14.12 -13.48
C PHE A 141 -6.38 -13.28 -12.40
N LYS A 142 -7.63 -13.61 -12.02
CA LYS A 142 -8.28 -12.99 -10.86
C LYS A 142 -7.47 -13.19 -9.58
N ASP A 143 -6.92 -14.39 -9.36
CA ASP A 143 -6.06 -14.65 -8.19
C ASP A 143 -4.82 -13.73 -8.17
N LYS A 144 -4.26 -13.42 -9.34
CA LYS A 144 -3.17 -12.45 -9.46
C LYS A 144 -3.63 -11.04 -9.11
N LEU A 145 -4.81 -10.65 -9.59
CA LEU A 145 -5.39 -9.33 -9.30
C LEU A 145 -5.72 -9.16 -7.81
N TYR A 146 -6.25 -10.20 -7.15
CA TYR A 146 -6.45 -10.16 -5.70
C TYR A 146 -5.14 -9.98 -4.93
N LYS A 147 -4.07 -10.68 -5.32
CA LYS A 147 -2.73 -10.45 -4.75
C LYS A 147 -2.21 -9.04 -4.99
N ASN A 148 -2.43 -8.49 -6.19
CA ASN A 148 -2.07 -7.09 -6.47
C ASN A 148 -2.84 -6.12 -5.56
N ILE A 149 -4.13 -6.36 -5.32
CA ILE A 149 -4.93 -5.55 -4.38
C ILE A 149 -4.39 -5.67 -2.96
N GLU A 150 -4.03 -6.87 -2.50
CA GLU A 150 -3.43 -7.08 -1.17
C GLU A 150 -2.08 -6.36 -1.01
N ILE A 151 -1.27 -6.32 -2.07
CA ILE A 151 -0.02 -5.54 -2.08
C ILE A 151 -0.35 -4.06 -1.97
N PHE A 152 -1.25 -3.55 -2.83
CA PHE A 152 -1.68 -2.17 -2.79
C PHE A 152 -2.22 -1.74 -1.42
N ILE A 153 -2.99 -2.58 -0.71
CA ILE A 153 -3.47 -2.26 0.64
C ILE A 153 -2.30 -2.00 1.60
N LYS A 154 -1.21 -2.76 1.50
CA LYS A 154 0.01 -2.52 2.30
C LYS A 154 0.74 -1.25 1.87
N GLU A 155 0.77 -0.97 0.57
CA GLU A 155 1.35 0.28 0.05
C GLU A 155 0.55 1.49 0.55
N LEU A 156 -0.77 1.40 0.55
CA LEU A 156 -1.68 2.43 1.02
C LEU A 156 -1.56 2.64 2.53
N GLU A 157 -1.45 1.57 3.32
CA GLU A 157 -1.16 1.67 4.77
C GLU A 157 0.15 2.41 5.01
N ALA A 158 1.24 1.97 4.36
CA ALA A 158 2.54 2.60 4.52
C ALA A 158 2.52 4.08 4.11
N TYR A 159 1.82 4.42 3.01
CA TYR A 159 1.61 5.80 2.59
C TYR A 159 0.88 6.62 3.66
N LEU A 160 -0.24 6.11 4.19
CA LEU A 160 -1.05 6.79 5.19
C LEU A 160 -0.34 6.99 6.53
N GLU A 161 0.54 6.07 6.91
CA GLU A 161 1.37 6.19 8.10
C GLU A 161 2.63 7.03 7.88
N GLY A 162 2.90 7.46 6.63
CA GLY A 162 4.13 8.15 6.26
C GLY A 162 5.37 7.25 6.28
N ASN A 163 5.19 5.93 6.26
CA ASN A 163 6.24 4.93 6.28
C ASN A 163 6.83 4.67 4.88
N ILE A 164 7.08 5.72 4.09
CA ILE A 164 7.78 5.62 2.80
C ILE A 164 9.14 6.28 2.94
N TYR A 165 10.18 5.60 2.48
CA TYR A 165 11.56 6.08 2.65
C TYR A 165 12.33 5.97 1.35
N THR A 166 13.04 7.03 0.97
CA THR A 166 13.95 7.01 -0.19
C THR A 166 15.39 7.05 0.29
N LEU A 167 16.19 6.14 -0.28
CA LEU A 167 17.62 6.10 -0.08
C LEU A 167 18.31 6.88 -1.18
N TYR A 168 19.15 7.81 -0.76
CA TYR A 168 20.01 8.62 -1.59
C TYR A 168 21.46 8.18 -1.40
N VAL A 169 22.20 8.15 -2.50
CA VAL A 169 23.66 7.97 -2.52
C VAL A 169 24.26 9.18 -3.20
N ASP A 170 25.09 9.94 -2.47
CA ASP A 170 25.71 11.16 -2.98
C ASP A 170 24.69 12.11 -3.65
N ASP A 171 23.59 12.41 -2.95
CA ASP A 171 22.44 13.21 -3.41
C ASP A 171 21.58 12.61 -4.54
N ILE A 172 21.88 11.41 -5.02
CA ILE A 172 21.13 10.75 -6.10
C ILE A 172 20.13 9.75 -5.50
N PRO A 173 18.83 9.82 -5.83
CA PRO A 173 17.86 8.83 -5.37
C PRO A 173 18.14 7.47 -6.03
N GLU A 174 18.31 6.44 -5.22
CA GLU A 174 18.63 5.08 -5.68
C GLU A 174 17.47 4.10 -5.56
N ASP A 175 16.71 4.18 -4.47
CA ASP A 175 15.62 3.23 -4.19
C ASP A 175 14.59 3.83 -3.22
N THR A 176 13.32 3.47 -3.41
CA THR A 176 12.21 3.87 -2.52
C THR A 176 11.61 2.63 -1.87
N PHE A 177 11.58 2.62 -0.55
CA PHE A 177 11.07 1.54 0.28
C PHE A 177 9.68 1.88 0.77
N ILE A 178 8.73 1.01 0.45
CA ILE A 178 7.35 1.10 0.90
C ILE A 178 7.22 0.32 2.20
N GLY A 179 6.95 1.02 3.29
CA GLY A 179 7.03 0.47 4.63
C GLY A 179 8.48 0.31 5.10
N TYR A 180 8.63 -0.04 6.38
CA TYR A 180 9.94 -0.35 6.93
C TYR A 180 10.37 -1.79 6.60
N ASP A 181 10.93 -2.00 5.40
CA ASP A 181 11.57 -3.27 5.02
C ASP A 181 13.08 -3.23 5.23
N LYS A 182 13.50 -3.55 6.46
CA LYS A 182 14.91 -3.65 6.83
C LYS A 182 15.70 -4.58 5.91
N LYS A 183 15.10 -5.68 5.42
CA LYS A 183 15.82 -6.67 4.60
C LYS A 183 16.14 -6.07 3.23
N GLN A 184 15.17 -5.42 2.61
CA GLN A 184 15.36 -4.76 1.32
C GLN A 184 16.35 -3.59 1.44
N MET A 185 16.22 -2.75 2.47
CA MET A 185 17.16 -1.67 2.75
C MET A 185 18.60 -2.17 2.88
N LEU A 186 18.82 -3.26 3.63
CA LEU A 186 20.16 -3.85 3.77
C LEU A 186 20.70 -4.41 2.44
N GLN A 187 19.87 -5.08 1.64
CA GLN A 187 20.26 -5.55 0.32
C GLN A 187 20.66 -4.39 -0.60
N THR A 188 19.98 -3.25 -0.50
CA THR A 188 20.34 -2.04 -1.24
C THR A 188 21.70 -1.51 -0.80
N LEU A 189 21.91 -1.37 0.51
CA LEU A 189 23.19 -0.89 1.07
C LEU A 189 24.36 -1.81 0.75
N GLU A 190 24.16 -3.13 0.68
CA GLU A 190 25.19 -4.11 0.28
C GLU A 190 25.78 -3.80 -1.11
N ARG A 191 25.01 -3.20 -2.02
CA ARG A 191 25.49 -2.79 -3.36
C ARG A 191 26.55 -1.69 -3.30
N PHE A 192 26.54 -0.88 -2.24
CA PHE A 192 27.43 0.27 -2.07
C PHE A 192 28.57 -0.02 -1.10
N ALA A 193 28.52 -1.14 -0.37
CA ALA A 193 29.46 -1.53 0.67
C ALA A 193 30.72 -2.29 0.15
N ALA A 194 31.25 -1.89 -1.01
CA ALA A 194 32.33 -2.58 -1.73
C ALA A 194 33.71 -2.29 -1.10
#